data_AF-A0A523AR78-F1
#
_entry.id   AF-A0A523AR78-F1
#
_cell.length_a   1.000
_cell.length_b   1.000
_cell.length_c   1.000
_cell.angle_alpha   90.00
_cell.angle_beta   90.00
_cell.angle_gamma   90.00
#
_symmetry.space_group_name_H-M   'P 1'
#
loop_
_entity.id
_entity.type
_entity.pdbx_description
1 polymer ?
#
loop_
_entity_poly.entity_id
_entity_poly.type
_entity_poly.pdbx_seq_one_letter_code
_entity_poly.pdbx_strand_id
1 'polypeptide(L)'
;LSSVLRGYAELGVETFNLTSFSGPEDGRGKKYHRLNLRLISRPPLRPLYTSDSGFMERFQYEPVVETMPEELAARLRKIFEGERS
;
A
#
# COMPACT_ATOMS: atom_id res chain seq x y z
N LEU A 1 -8.16 -3.22 -9.31
CA LEU A 1 -8.10 -3.35 -7.84
C LEU A 1 -8.11 -4.81 -7.39
N SER A 2 -9.03 -5.64 -7.90
CA SER A 2 -9.10 -7.09 -7.57
C SER A 2 -7.74 -7.80 -7.61
N SER A 3 -6.99 -7.68 -8.70
CA SER A 3 -5.67 -8.30 -8.87
C SER A 3 -4.65 -7.82 -7.83
N VAL A 4 -4.71 -6.55 -7.41
CA VAL A 4 -3.83 -5.99 -6.38
C VAL A 4 -4.14 -6.61 -5.02
N LEU A 5 -5.43 -6.74 -4.68
CA LEU A 5 -5.87 -7.35 -3.43
C LEU A 5 -5.55 -8.84 -3.38
N ARG A 6 -5.71 -9.55 -4.50
CA ARG A 6 -5.23 -10.92 -4.67
C ARG A 6 -3.72 -11.00 -4.45
N GLY A 7 -2.95 -10.08 -5.04
CA GLY A 7 -1.51 -10.02 -4.84
C GLY A 7 -1.11 -9.79 -3.38
N TYR A 8 -1.84 -8.95 -2.66
CA TYR A 8 -1.66 -8.77 -1.21
C TYR A 8 -1.94 -10.07 -0.44
N ALA A 9 -3.02 -10.77 -0.77
CA ALA A 9 -3.34 -12.06 -0.15
C ALA A 9 -2.26 -13.13 -0.41
N GLU A 10 -1.76 -13.24 -1.64
CA GLU A 10 -0.67 -14.16 -1.99
C GLU A 10 0.67 -13.80 -1.31
N LEU A 11 0.90 -12.51 -1.03
CA LEU A 11 2.05 -12.03 -0.25
C LEU A 11 1.88 -12.20 1.27
N GLY A 12 0.75 -12.73 1.73
CA GLY A 12 0.46 -12.94 3.16
C GLY A 12 0.03 -11.67 3.90
N VAL A 13 -0.41 -10.63 3.20
CA VAL A 13 -0.96 -9.42 3.82
C VAL A 13 -2.37 -9.69 4.29
N GLU A 14 -2.59 -9.64 5.61
CA GLU A 14 -3.89 -9.89 6.23
C GLU A 14 -4.76 -8.63 6.32
N THR A 15 -4.15 -7.48 6.60
CA THR A 15 -4.86 -6.20 6.76
C THR A 15 -4.11 -5.06 6.07
N PHE A 16 -4.85 -4.05 5.61
CA PHE A 16 -4.29 -2.89 4.93
C PHE A 16 -5.17 -1.65 5.14
N ASN A 17 -4.58 -0.47 5.00
CA ASN A 17 -5.30 0.80 4.88
C ASN A 17 -5.45 1.18 3.40
N LEU A 18 -6.58 1.79 3.05
CA LEU A 18 -6.87 2.31 1.72
C LEU A 18 -7.24 3.79 1.81
N THR A 19 -6.63 4.60 0.97
CA THR A 19 -6.97 6.03 0.84
C THR A 19 -7.09 6.41 -0.62
N SER A 20 -8.12 7.18 -0.96
CA SER A 20 -8.28 7.82 -2.26
C SER A 20 -7.77 9.26 -2.21
N PHE A 21 -7.00 9.65 -3.22
CA PHE A 21 -6.55 11.02 -3.41
C PHE A 21 -7.14 11.55 -4.70
N SER A 22 -7.99 12.57 -4.58
CA SER A 22 -8.58 13.30 -5.71
C SER A 22 -8.09 14.75 -5.73
N GLY A 23 -8.37 15.44 -6.83
CA GLY A 23 -8.27 16.90 -6.85
C GLY A 23 -9.40 17.56 -6.05
N PRO A 24 -9.28 18.85 -5.74
CA PRO A 24 -10.37 19.66 -5.20
C PRO A 24 -11.65 19.56 -6.05
N GLU A 25 -12.81 19.57 -5.40
CA GLU A 25 -14.10 19.44 -6.07
C GLU A 25 -14.42 20.63 -6.99
N ASP A 26 -13.89 21.81 -6.66
CA ASP A 26 -14.07 23.05 -7.43
C ASP A 26 -13.39 23.03 -8.82
N GLY A 27 -12.74 21.92 -9.18
CA GLY A 27 -12.11 21.71 -10.48
C GLY A 27 -10.76 22.40 -10.64
N ARG A 28 -10.32 23.20 -9.66
CA ARG A 28 -8.96 23.75 -9.64
C ARG A 28 -7.99 22.60 -9.39
N GLY A 29 -7.04 22.41 -10.30
CA GLY A 29 -6.04 21.35 -10.18
C GLY A 29 -6.30 20.08 -10.99
N LYS A 30 -7.35 20.01 -11.83
CA LYS A 30 -7.57 18.88 -12.77
C LYS A 30 -6.36 18.55 -13.67
N LYS A 31 -5.51 19.55 -13.95
CA LYS A 31 -4.27 19.37 -14.72
C LYS A 31 -3.15 18.69 -13.93
N TYR A 32 -3.14 18.84 -12.61
CA TYR A 32 -2.05 18.41 -11.72
C TYR A 32 -2.41 17.20 -10.86
N HIS A 33 -3.71 16.96 -10.65
CA HIS A 33 -4.21 15.87 -9.84
C HIS A 33 -4.94 14.85 -10.70
N ARG A 34 -4.52 13.59 -10.57
CA ARG A 34 -5.27 12.44 -11.04
C ARG A 34 -5.77 11.64 -9.85
N LEU A 35 -6.99 11.13 -9.95
CA LEU A 35 -7.52 10.21 -8.97
C LEU A 35 -6.57 9.02 -8.85
N ASN A 36 -6.07 8.80 -7.65
CA ASN A 36 -5.22 7.66 -7.33
C ASN A 36 -5.64 7.03 -6.01
N LEU A 37 -5.29 5.76 -5.85
CA LEU A 37 -5.54 4.99 -4.65
C LEU A 37 -4.20 4.60 -4.05
N ARG A 38 -4.06 4.76 -2.73
CA ARG A 38 -2.91 4.28 -1.97
C ARG A 38 -3.36 3.15 -1.06
N LEU A 39 -2.74 1.99 -1.24
CA LEU A 39 -2.88 0.85 -0.35
C LEU A 39 -1.60 0.74 0.48
N ILE A 40 -1.75 0.53 1.79
CA ILE A 40 -0.64 0.38 2.72
C ILE A 40 -0.89 -0.89 3.54
N SER A 41 -0.08 -1.92 3.32
CA SER A 41 -0.12 -3.15 4.11
C SER A 41 0.18 -2.83 5.58
N ARG A 42 -0.51 -3.54 6.47
CA ARG A 42 -0.28 -3.43 7.91
C ARG A 42 0.39 -4.72 8.41
N PRO A 43 1.21 -4.65 9.47
CA PRO A 43 1.71 -5.84 10.13
C PRO A 43 0.57 -6.78 10.56
N PRO A 44 0.79 -8.10 10.55
CA PRO A 44 -0.22 -9.05 11.00
C PRO A 44 -0.58 -8.81 12.46
N LEU A 45 -1.85 -9.03 12.80
CA LEU A 45 -2.36 -8.86 14.16
C LEU A 45 -1.85 -10.00 15.04
N ARG A 46 -0.79 -9.74 15.80
CA ARG A 46 -0.20 -10.70 16.74
C ARG A 46 -0.69 -10.44 18.17
N PRO A 47 -0.73 -11.45 19.05
CA PRO A 47 -0.92 -11.21 20.48
C PRO A 47 0.12 -10.19 20.96
N LEU A 48 -0.33 -9.16 21.70
CA LEU A 48 0.47 -7.98 22.13
C LEU A 48 0.75 -6.91 21.05
N TYR A 49 0.13 -7.00 19.87
CA TYR A 49 0.15 -5.90 18.91
C TYR A 49 -0.56 -4.67 19.49
N THR A 50 0.12 -3.51 19.49
CA THR A 50 -0.38 -2.26 20.06
C THR A 50 -0.48 -1.12 19.04
N SER A 51 0.39 -1.09 18.03
CA SER A 51 0.39 -0.05 17.00
C SER A 51 1.12 -0.47 15.73
N ASP A 52 0.72 0.13 14.60
CA ASP A 52 1.42 0.08 13.31
C ASP A 52 2.74 0.88 13.30
N SER A 53 2.97 1.75 14.30
CA SER A 53 4.12 2.65 14.36
C SER A 53 5.06 2.27 15.50
N GLY A 54 6.34 2.14 15.17
CA GLY A 54 7.42 1.84 16.11
C GLY A 54 8.07 3.11 16.66
N PHE A 55 9.21 2.91 17.36
CA PHE A 55 9.97 4.01 17.95
C PHE A 55 10.63 4.91 16.89
N MET A 56 11.01 4.36 15.73
CA MET A 56 11.63 5.12 14.64
C MET A 56 10.65 6.14 14.07
N GLU A 57 9.44 5.71 13.73
CA GLU A 57 8.42 6.58 13.16
C GLU A 57 7.94 7.63 14.15
N ARG A 58 7.89 7.30 15.45
CA ARG A 58 7.36 8.20 16.49
C ARG A 58 8.39 9.16 17.05
N PHE A 59 9.62 8.72 17.29
CA PHE A 59 10.64 9.55 17.94
C PHE A 59 11.61 10.17 16.94
N GLN A 60 11.89 9.50 15.83
CA GLN A 60 12.85 9.98 14.82
C GLN A 60 12.16 10.52 13.56
N TYR A 61 10.83 10.37 13.45
CA TYR A 61 10.05 10.73 12.26
C TYR A 61 10.52 10.04 10.97
N GLU A 62 11.18 8.89 11.11
CA GLU A 62 11.75 8.15 10.00
C GLU A 62 10.88 6.92 9.67
N PRO A 63 10.36 6.81 8.44
CA PRO A 63 9.60 5.63 8.04
C PRO A 63 10.53 4.42 7.87
N VAL A 64 10.14 3.28 8.42
CA VAL A 64 10.86 2.02 8.20
C VAL A 64 10.27 1.32 6.98
N VAL A 65 11.09 1.15 5.93
CA VAL A 65 10.71 0.43 4.71
C VAL A 65 11.57 -0.82 4.60
N GLU A 66 10.96 -1.99 4.84
CA GLU A 66 11.66 -3.28 4.86
C GLU A 66 11.81 -3.92 3.48
N THR A 67 11.04 -3.47 2.49
CA THR A 67 11.03 -4.05 1.14
C THR A 67 11.23 -2.97 0.10
N MET A 68 12.20 -3.18 -0.79
CA MET A 68 12.42 -2.26 -1.91
C MET A 68 11.22 -2.26 -2.86
N PRO A 69 10.82 -1.08 -3.39
CA PRO A 69 9.66 -0.98 -4.27
C PRO A 69 9.81 -1.82 -5.56
N GLU A 70 11.03 -1.95 -6.08
CA GLU A 70 11.35 -2.75 -7.27
C GLU A 70 11.11 -4.24 -7.01
N GLU A 71 11.47 -4.73 -5.82
CA GLU A 71 11.26 -6.11 -5.43
C GLU A 71 9.76 -6.42 -5.28
N LEU A 72 9.03 -5.53 -4.61
CA LEU A 72 7.57 -5.66 -4.48
C LEU A 72 6.90 -5.64 -5.86
N ALA A 73 7.31 -4.74 -6.75
CA ALA A 73 6.78 -4.64 -8.10
C ALA A 73 7.06 -5.92 -8.92
N ALA A 74 8.26 -6.49 -8.81
CA ALA A 74 8.61 -7.74 -9.49
C ALA A 74 7.78 -8.93 -8.99
N ARG A 75 7.50 -9.00 -7.69
CA ARG A 75 6.63 -10.03 -7.11
C ARG A 75 5.18 -9.89 -7.58
N LEU A 76 4.62 -8.68 -7.53
CA LEU A 76 3.24 -8.41 -7.96
C LEU A 76 3.05 -8.59 -9.47
N ARG A 77 4.07 -8.30 -10.29
CA ARG A 77 4.00 -8.45 -11.75
C ARG A 77 3.63 -9.88 -12.16
N LYS A 78 4.20 -10.89 -11.50
CA LYS A 78 3.91 -12.31 -11.79
C LYS A 78 2.41 -12.63 -11.63
N ILE A 79 1.77 -11.99 -10.66
CA ILE A 79 0.35 -12.16 -10.34
C ILE A 79 -0.52 -11.44 -11.38
N PHE A 80 -0.10 -10.25 -11.82
CA PHE A 80 -0.81 -9.49 -12.85
C PHE A 80 -0.68 -10.09 -14.27
N GLU A 81 0.45 -10.73 -14.58
CA GLU A 81 0.68 -11.38 -15.88
C GLU A 81 -0.03 -12.73 -15.97
N GLY A 82 -0.16 -13.46 -14.86
CA GLY A 82 -0.93 -14.72 -14.80
C GLY A 82 -2.43 -14.57 -15.05
N GLU A 83 -2.99 -13.35 -14.94
CA GLU A 83 -4.39 -13.06 -15.29
C GLU A 83 -4.60 -12.71 -16.78
N ARG A 84 -3.52 -12.58 -17.56
CA ARG A 84 -3.58 -12.22 -18.99
C ARG A 84 -3.49 -13.43 -19.94
N SER A 85 -3.43 -14.66 -19.42
CA SER A 85 -3.44 -15.92 -20.18
C SER A 85 -4.81 -16.59 -20.17
#